data_AF-A0A7G9Z506-F1
#
_entry.id   AF-A0A7G9Z506-F1
#
_cell.length_a   1.000
_cell.length_b   1.000
_cell.length_c   1.000
_cell.angle_alpha   90.00
_cell.angle_beta   90.00
_cell.angle_gamma   90.00
#
_symmetry.space_group_name_H-M   'P 1'
#
loop_
_entity.id
_entity.type
_entity.pdbx_description
1 polymer ?
#
loop_
_entity_poly.entity_id
_entity_poly.type
_entity_poly.pdbx_seq_one_letter_code
_entity_poly.pdbx_strand_id
1 'polypeptide(L)'
;MKKQEKSLSTMNKTITIKGHIHNYAKNERYFNINDLRSYFNEKKIDYKNDTLKKYLYLLKTENVIYGAGRGWYSTIRHDFVLDRKPVEEVGALIKDKFPLLDFSCWSTEQIKGFFHHMPSQFVTFVYADKDFLQALKDFLTDKGYNTYLNPRKNETEKYVELKNQTVILRPSISSREPKNQCFAKIEKILVNLFMETKKVNLRDIGEYQKIFSTNNL
;
A
#
# COMPACT_ATOMS: atom_id res chain seq x y z
N MET A 1 -17.53 10.11 63.62
CA MET A 1 -16.96 8.93 62.93
C MET A 1 -17.92 8.27 61.92
N LYS A 2 -18.59 9.02 61.02
CA LYS A 2 -19.42 8.43 59.93
C LYS A 2 -19.27 9.15 58.58
N LYS A 3 -18.27 10.03 58.43
CA LYS A 3 -18.08 10.86 57.22
C LYS A 3 -16.80 10.55 56.44
N GLN A 4 -15.98 9.59 56.88
CA GLN A 4 -14.72 9.19 56.23
C GLN A 4 -14.76 7.81 55.56
N GLU A 5 -15.80 7.01 55.74
CA GLU A 5 -15.96 5.73 55.03
C GLU A 5 -16.74 5.86 53.70
N LYS A 6 -17.27 7.05 53.39
CA LYS A 6 -18.06 7.27 52.16
C LYS A 6 -17.24 7.81 50.98
N SER A 7 -15.90 7.78 51.08
CA SER A 7 -14.97 8.23 50.02
C SER A 7 -14.08 7.11 49.47
N LEU A 8 -14.38 5.84 49.78
CA LEU A 8 -13.72 4.66 49.22
C LEU A 8 -14.69 3.77 48.43
N SER A 9 -15.64 4.37 47.71
CA SER A 9 -16.55 3.64 46.81
C SER A 9 -16.68 4.30 45.43
N THR A 10 -15.61 4.92 44.95
CA THR A 10 -15.52 5.28 43.52
C THR A 10 -15.33 3.98 42.74
N MET A 11 -16.46 3.40 42.33
CA MET A 11 -16.63 2.26 41.44
C MET A 11 -15.40 1.96 40.56
N ASN A 12 -14.66 0.88 40.89
CA ASN A 12 -13.88 0.15 39.90
C ASN A 12 -14.86 -0.47 38.91
N LYS A 13 -15.30 0.32 37.93
CA LYS A 13 -16.17 -0.17 36.85
C LYS A 13 -15.33 -1.17 36.07
N THR A 14 -15.61 -2.47 36.22
CA THR A 14 -14.92 -3.53 35.48
C THR A 14 -15.00 -3.19 34.00
N ILE A 15 -13.86 -2.82 33.41
CA ILE A 15 -13.81 -2.45 32.00
C ILE A 15 -14.18 -3.71 31.20
N THR A 16 -15.18 -3.59 30.32
CA THR A 16 -15.60 -4.72 29.49
C THR A 16 -14.51 -5.04 28.47
N ILE A 17 -14.51 -6.25 27.91
CA ILE A 17 -13.59 -6.64 26.82
C ILE A 17 -13.63 -5.61 25.67
N LYS A 18 -14.83 -5.14 25.29
CA LYS A 18 -15.01 -4.08 24.30
C LYS A 18 -14.33 -2.77 24.72
N GLY A 19 -14.46 -2.40 26.00
CA GLY A 19 -13.80 -1.22 26.57
C GLY A 19 -12.28 -1.33 26.55
N HIS A 20 -11.73 -2.51 26.84
CA HIS A 20 -10.29 -2.76 26.73
C HIS A 20 -9.78 -2.61 25.29
N ILE A 21 -10.49 -3.18 24.31
CA ILE A 21 -10.12 -3.04 22.89
C ILE A 21 -10.19 -1.57 22.46
N HIS A 22 -11.24 -0.85 22.85
CA HIS A 22 -11.39 0.57 22.52
C HIS A 22 -10.26 1.42 23.12
N ASN A 23 -9.91 1.19 24.39
CA ASN A 23 -8.82 1.92 25.05
C ASN A 23 -7.45 1.60 24.44
N TYR A 24 -7.23 0.34 24.06
CA TYR A 24 -6.02 -0.06 23.34
C TYR A 24 -5.93 0.66 22.00
N ALA A 25 -7.00 0.61 21.20
CA ALA A 25 -7.04 1.23 19.87
C ALA A 25 -6.79 2.75 19.90
N LYS A 26 -7.18 3.48 20.95
CA LYS A 26 -6.95 4.93 21.05
C LYS A 26 -5.48 5.34 21.02
N ASN A 27 -4.59 4.45 21.46
CA ASN A 27 -3.16 4.74 21.52
C ASN A 27 -2.40 4.17 20.31
N GLU A 28 -3.07 3.40 19.45
CA GLU A 28 -2.46 2.69 18.35
C GLU A 28 -3.02 3.19 17.01
N ARG A 29 -2.14 3.65 16.12
CA ARG A 29 -2.54 4.06 14.78
C ARG A 29 -2.95 2.85 13.93
N TYR A 30 -2.22 1.75 14.08
CA TYR A 30 -2.49 0.45 13.49
C TYR A 30 -2.23 -0.63 14.52
N PHE A 31 -2.98 -1.72 14.48
CA PHE A 31 -2.70 -2.89 15.30
C PHE A 31 -3.21 -4.18 14.65
N ASN A 32 -2.52 -5.27 14.91
CA ASN A 32 -2.96 -6.61 14.58
C ASN A 32 -3.79 -7.20 15.72
N ILE A 33 -4.70 -8.12 15.40
CA ILE A 33 -5.43 -8.91 16.41
C ILE A 33 -4.48 -9.66 17.36
N ASN A 34 -3.27 -10.02 16.91
CA ASN A 34 -2.27 -10.64 17.76
C ASN A 34 -1.68 -9.67 18.80
N ASP A 35 -1.56 -8.38 18.48
CA ASP A 35 -1.09 -7.38 19.45
C ASP A 35 -2.11 -7.20 20.57
N LEU A 36 -3.40 -7.20 20.21
CA LEU A 36 -4.49 -7.28 21.20
C LEU A 36 -4.40 -8.54 22.06
N ARG A 37 -4.15 -9.71 21.47
CA ARG A 37 -4.00 -10.95 22.26
C ARG A 37 -2.86 -10.84 23.26
N SER A 38 -1.71 -10.30 22.84
CA SER A 38 -0.56 -10.03 23.72
C SER A 38 -0.94 -9.06 24.84
N TYR A 39 -1.57 -7.93 24.52
CA TYR A 39 -2.04 -6.96 25.50
C TYR A 39 -2.99 -7.58 26.55
N PHE A 40 -3.96 -8.41 26.12
CA PHE A 40 -4.88 -9.08 27.05
C PHE A 40 -4.15 -10.08 27.95
N ASN A 41 -3.20 -10.84 27.40
CA ASN A 41 -2.39 -11.80 28.16
C ASN A 41 -1.51 -11.09 29.20
N GLU A 42 -0.83 -10.02 28.81
CA GLU A 42 0.02 -9.20 29.70
C GLU A 42 -0.79 -8.58 30.85
N LYS A 43 -2.01 -8.12 30.56
CA LYS A 43 -2.92 -7.57 31.57
C LYS A 43 -3.68 -8.64 32.37
N LYS A 44 -3.45 -9.94 32.10
CA LYS A 44 -4.14 -11.09 32.71
C LYS A 44 -5.67 -10.98 32.62
N ILE A 45 -6.16 -10.46 31.50
CA ILE A 45 -7.59 -10.32 31.22
C ILE A 45 -8.04 -11.60 30.52
N ASP A 46 -9.01 -12.31 31.08
CA ASP A 46 -9.57 -13.51 30.45
C ASP A 46 -10.43 -13.15 29.22
N TYR A 47 -10.26 -13.89 28.13
CA TYR A 47 -11.03 -13.68 26.90
C TYR A 47 -11.15 -14.97 26.07
N LYS A 48 -12.22 -15.05 25.27
CA LYS A 48 -12.36 -16.04 24.21
C LYS A 48 -12.03 -15.41 22.86
N ASN A 49 -11.41 -16.17 21.96
CA ASN A 49 -11.05 -15.70 20.63
C ASN A 49 -12.25 -15.17 19.82
N ASP A 50 -13.39 -15.84 19.89
CA ASP A 50 -14.60 -15.39 19.19
C ASP A 50 -15.18 -14.10 19.79
N THR A 51 -15.00 -13.90 21.09
CA THR A 51 -15.37 -12.66 21.78
C THR A 51 -14.54 -11.48 21.28
N LEU A 52 -13.22 -11.64 21.08
CA LEU A 52 -12.38 -10.59 20.47
C LEU A 52 -12.85 -10.23 19.06
N LYS A 53 -13.04 -11.24 18.19
CA LYS A 53 -13.50 -11.02 16.81
C LYS A 53 -14.87 -10.32 16.77
N LYS A 54 -15.80 -10.74 17.63
CA LYS A 54 -17.12 -10.12 17.76
C LYS A 54 -17.03 -8.65 18.14
N TYR A 55 -16.21 -8.29 19.13
CA TYR A 55 -16.09 -6.90 19.56
C TYR A 55 -15.31 -6.04 18.57
N LEU A 56 -14.31 -6.58 17.86
CA LEU A 56 -13.66 -5.91 16.74
C LEU A 56 -14.64 -5.62 15.61
N TYR A 57 -15.51 -6.58 15.28
CA TYR A 57 -16.58 -6.37 14.32
C TYR A 57 -17.53 -5.25 14.77
N LEU A 58 -17.99 -5.27 16.03
CA LEU A 58 -18.87 -4.23 16.58
C LEU A 58 -18.24 -2.84 16.55
N LEU A 59 -16.97 -2.71 16.97
CA LEU A 59 -16.26 -1.43 16.94
C LEU A 59 -16.05 -0.91 15.50
N LYS A 60 -15.88 -1.81 14.53
CA LYS A 60 -15.86 -1.45 13.11
C LYS A 60 -17.22 -0.95 12.63
N THR A 61 -18.31 -1.63 12.97
CA THR A 61 -19.67 -1.18 12.60
C THR A 61 -20.05 0.15 13.26
N GLU A 62 -19.48 0.45 14.44
CA GLU A 62 -19.64 1.71 15.15
C GLU A 62 -18.68 2.82 14.66
N ASN A 63 -17.87 2.57 13.62
CA ASN A 63 -16.86 3.49 13.08
C ASN A 63 -15.81 3.97 14.09
N VAL A 64 -15.56 3.18 15.13
CA VAL A 64 -14.52 3.45 16.14
C VAL A 64 -13.15 3.02 15.62
N ILE A 65 -13.11 1.91 14.88
CA ILE A 65 -11.92 1.40 14.19
C ILE A 65 -12.28 1.03 12.75
N TYR A 66 -11.26 0.89 11.91
CA TYR A 66 -11.38 0.60 10.49
C TYR A 66 -10.52 -0.61 10.15
N GLY A 67 -10.85 -1.31 9.06
CA GLY A 67 -10.04 -2.44 8.62
C GLY A 67 -8.79 -1.95 7.89
N ALA A 68 -7.63 -2.53 8.18
CA ALA A 68 -6.35 -2.20 7.55
C ALA A 68 -5.68 -3.42 6.89
N GLY A 69 -6.49 -4.44 6.54
CA GLY A 69 -6.02 -5.70 5.97
C GLY A 69 -6.38 -6.91 6.82
N ARG A 70 -5.86 -8.08 6.45
CA ARG A 70 -6.23 -9.36 7.10
C ARG A 70 -5.76 -9.38 8.56
N GLY A 71 -6.71 -9.26 9.48
CA GLY A 71 -6.44 -9.25 10.93
C GLY A 71 -5.85 -7.94 11.45
N TRP A 72 -5.75 -6.92 10.59
CA TRP A 72 -5.23 -5.59 10.91
C TRP A 72 -6.37 -4.57 11.01
N TYR A 73 -6.23 -3.66 11.96
CA TYR A 73 -7.17 -2.59 12.26
C TYR A 73 -6.43 -1.26 12.39
N SER A 74 -7.17 -0.17 12.22
CA SER A 74 -6.65 1.18 12.35
C SER A 74 -7.67 2.12 12.99
N THR A 75 -7.20 3.21 13.58
CA THR A 75 -8.04 4.36 13.97
C THR A 75 -8.20 5.38 12.83
N ILE A 76 -7.49 5.19 11.71
CA ILE A 76 -7.60 6.04 10.53
C ILE A 76 -8.83 5.64 9.72
N ARG A 77 -9.71 6.62 9.51
CA ARG A 77 -10.97 6.44 8.77
C ARG A 77 -10.78 6.25 7.26
N HIS A 78 -9.87 7.02 6.67
CA HIS A 78 -9.77 7.14 5.23
C HIS A 78 -8.67 6.25 4.69
N ASP A 79 -9.00 5.53 3.62
CA ASP A 79 -8.03 4.77 2.85
C ASP A 79 -6.95 5.70 2.27
N PHE A 80 -5.75 5.15 2.09
CA PHE A 80 -4.69 5.84 1.40
C PHE A 80 -5.08 6.06 -0.08
N VAL A 81 -5.14 7.32 -0.50
CA VAL A 81 -5.43 7.68 -1.90
C VAL A 81 -4.14 7.99 -2.61
N LEU A 82 -3.80 7.17 -3.59
CA LEU A 82 -2.67 7.41 -4.50
C LEU A 82 -2.97 8.58 -5.45
N ASP A 83 -2.01 9.50 -5.58
CA ASP A 83 -2.04 10.50 -6.65
C ASP A 83 -1.92 9.81 -8.00
N ARG A 84 -2.86 10.11 -8.91
CA ARG A 84 -2.91 9.53 -10.26
C ARG A 84 -2.22 10.40 -11.31
N LYS A 85 -1.97 11.67 -11.01
CA LYS A 85 -1.37 12.62 -11.96
C LYS A 85 -0.12 12.08 -12.66
N PRO A 86 0.83 11.40 -11.98
CA PRO A 86 2.04 10.92 -12.63
C PRO A 86 1.85 9.88 -13.75
N VAL A 87 0.67 9.25 -13.81
CA VAL A 87 0.38 8.18 -14.79
C VAL A 87 -0.85 8.47 -15.64
N GLU A 88 -1.52 9.60 -15.42
CA GLU A 88 -2.77 9.95 -16.07
C GLU A 88 -2.58 10.14 -17.58
N GLU A 89 -1.53 10.87 -17.99
CA GLU A 89 -1.22 11.11 -19.40
C GLU A 89 -0.92 9.81 -20.17
N VAL A 90 0.01 8.99 -19.64
CA VAL A 90 0.36 7.69 -20.25
C VAL A 90 -0.88 6.78 -20.32
N GLY A 91 -1.67 6.74 -19.25
CA GLY A 91 -2.91 5.97 -19.22
C GLY A 91 -3.93 6.43 -20.26
N ALA A 92 -4.10 7.74 -20.42
CA ALA A 92 -5.01 8.31 -21.40
C ALA A 92 -4.56 8.01 -22.84
N LEU A 93 -3.28 8.19 -23.15
CA LEU A 93 -2.70 7.89 -24.47
C LEU A 93 -2.90 6.43 -24.87
N ILE A 94 -2.63 5.49 -23.95
CA ILE A 94 -2.81 4.06 -24.22
C ILE A 94 -4.29 3.74 -24.42
N LYS A 95 -5.18 4.28 -23.58
CA LYS A 95 -6.62 4.02 -23.66
C LYS A 95 -7.26 4.57 -24.93
N ASP A 96 -6.81 5.74 -25.40
CA ASP A 96 -7.26 6.34 -26.65
C ASP A 96 -6.84 5.49 -27.86
N LYS A 97 -5.58 5.04 -27.90
CA LYS A 97 -5.06 4.24 -29.01
C LYS A 97 -5.49 2.77 -28.99
N PHE A 98 -5.61 2.18 -27.80
CA PHE A 98 -5.87 0.76 -27.57
C PHE A 98 -7.04 0.57 -26.57
N PRO A 99 -8.27 0.96 -26.93
CA PRO A 99 -9.41 1.02 -26.00
C PRO A 99 -9.83 -0.35 -25.42
N LEU A 100 -9.48 -1.44 -26.10
CA LEU A 100 -9.80 -2.81 -25.69
C LEU A 100 -8.64 -3.51 -24.95
N LEU A 101 -7.49 -2.85 -24.81
CA LEU A 101 -6.34 -3.43 -24.14
C LEU A 101 -6.48 -3.31 -22.63
N ASP A 102 -6.50 -4.44 -21.94
CA ASP A 102 -6.33 -4.48 -20.49
C ASP A 102 -4.86 -4.18 -20.14
N PHE A 103 -4.64 -3.10 -19.39
CA PHE A 103 -3.31 -2.73 -18.88
C PHE A 103 -3.42 -2.16 -17.47
N SER A 104 -2.29 -2.14 -16.76
CA SER A 104 -2.14 -1.42 -15.49
C SER A 104 -0.86 -0.60 -15.51
N CYS A 105 -0.89 0.63 -15.02
CA CYS A 105 0.28 1.49 -14.91
C CYS A 105 0.47 2.03 -13.50
N TRP A 106 1.73 2.32 -13.17
CA TRP A 106 2.14 3.02 -11.95
C TRP A 106 3.47 3.74 -12.16
N SER A 107 3.77 4.74 -11.34
CA SER A 107 5.04 5.48 -11.37
C SER A 107 5.71 5.51 -10.01
N THR A 108 7.05 5.48 -10.00
CA THR A 108 7.82 5.72 -8.77
C THR A 108 7.56 7.11 -8.18
N GLU A 109 7.03 8.05 -8.95
CA GLU A 109 6.62 9.36 -8.45
C GLU A 109 5.43 9.27 -7.48
N GLN A 110 4.52 8.31 -7.68
CA GLN A 110 3.32 8.18 -6.84
C GLN A 110 3.65 7.80 -5.38
N ILE A 111 4.86 7.28 -5.15
CA ILE A 111 5.38 6.89 -3.83
C ILE A 111 6.46 7.84 -3.32
N LYS A 112 6.65 9.01 -3.98
CA LYS A 112 7.72 9.94 -3.62
C LYS A 112 7.68 10.44 -2.18
N GLY A 113 6.47 10.51 -1.60
CA GLY A 113 6.27 10.89 -0.19
C GLY A 113 6.83 9.90 0.83
N PHE A 114 7.24 8.70 0.41
CA PHE A 114 7.86 7.70 1.28
C PHE A 114 9.40 7.71 1.21
N PHE A 115 10.00 8.49 0.32
CA PHE A 115 11.45 8.63 0.26
C PHE A 115 11.93 9.65 1.30
N HIS A 116 13.11 9.41 1.89
CA HIS A 116 13.78 10.38 2.74
C HIS A 116 14.51 11.44 1.91
N HIS A 117 15.06 11.02 0.76
CA HIS A 117 15.65 11.91 -0.24
C HIS A 117 14.87 11.84 -1.55
N MET A 118 14.57 12.99 -2.14
CA MET A 118 13.76 13.05 -3.35
C MET A 118 14.55 12.53 -4.56
N PRO A 119 14.06 11.49 -5.28
CA PRO A 119 14.68 11.01 -6.49
C PRO A 119 14.72 12.10 -7.56
N SER A 120 15.80 12.14 -8.33
CA SER A 120 15.95 13.08 -9.45
C SER A 120 15.15 12.65 -10.69
N GLN A 121 14.76 11.38 -10.77
CA GLN A 121 14.08 10.79 -11.93
C GLN A 121 13.05 9.75 -11.48
N PHE A 122 11.89 9.78 -12.12
CA PHE A 122 10.82 8.82 -11.90
C PHE A 122 10.64 7.91 -13.11
N VAL A 123 10.19 6.69 -12.84
CA VAL A 123 9.98 5.66 -13.85
C VAL A 123 8.52 5.25 -13.81
N THR A 124 7.87 5.29 -14.97
CA THR A 124 6.52 4.77 -15.15
C THR A 124 6.61 3.33 -15.65
N PHE A 125 5.91 2.42 -15.00
CA PHE A 125 5.78 1.03 -15.43
C PHE A 125 4.39 0.81 -16.01
N VAL A 126 4.33 0.12 -17.16
CA VAL A 126 3.07 -0.32 -17.77
C VAL A 126 3.11 -1.83 -17.93
N TYR A 127 2.08 -2.49 -17.40
CA TYR A 127 1.88 -3.93 -17.49
C TYR A 127 0.72 -4.20 -18.42
N ALA A 128 0.95 -4.94 -19.49
CA ALA A 128 -0.07 -5.32 -20.47
C ALA A 128 0.18 -6.74 -20.96
N ASP A 129 -0.71 -7.26 -21.80
CA ASP A 129 -0.46 -8.53 -22.50
C ASP A 129 0.86 -8.46 -23.28
N LYS A 130 1.65 -9.54 -23.19
CA LYS A 130 2.96 -9.68 -23.84
C LYS A 130 2.88 -9.40 -25.34
N ASP A 131 1.76 -9.78 -25.98
CA ASP A 131 1.58 -9.68 -27.43
C ASP A 131 1.39 -8.22 -27.89
N PHE A 132 1.06 -7.32 -26.95
CA PHE A 132 0.86 -5.89 -27.22
C PHE A 132 2.05 -5.01 -26.80
N LEU A 133 3.04 -5.55 -26.08
CA LEU A 133 4.13 -4.73 -25.53
C LEU A 133 4.95 -4.04 -26.62
N GLN A 134 5.20 -4.70 -27.76
CA GLN A 134 5.95 -4.10 -28.86
C GLN A 134 5.17 -2.92 -29.47
N ALA A 135 3.88 -3.09 -29.72
CA ALA A 135 3.02 -2.01 -30.23
C ALA A 135 2.93 -0.82 -29.27
N LEU A 136 2.85 -1.09 -27.96
CA LEU A 136 2.89 -0.04 -26.93
C LEU A 136 4.23 0.70 -26.91
N LYS A 137 5.34 -0.02 -27.07
CA LYS A 137 6.69 0.56 -27.12
C LYS A 137 6.80 1.54 -28.27
N ASP A 138 6.43 1.10 -29.47
CA ASP A 138 6.57 1.90 -30.68
C ASP A 138 5.67 3.15 -30.58
N PHE A 139 4.40 2.96 -30.19
CA PHE A 139 3.47 4.07 -29.99
C PHE A 139 3.94 5.11 -28.95
N LEU A 140 4.40 4.68 -27.78
CA LEU A 140 4.87 5.61 -26.74
C LEU A 140 6.19 6.29 -27.14
N THR A 141 7.05 5.60 -27.88
CA THR A 141 8.28 6.20 -28.43
C THR A 141 7.96 7.30 -29.43
N ASP A 142 6.97 7.07 -30.32
CA ASP A 142 6.48 8.08 -31.27
C ASP A 142 5.87 9.30 -30.56
N LYS A 143 5.38 9.12 -29.33
CA LYS A 143 4.90 10.20 -28.45
C LYS A 143 6.00 10.88 -27.64
N GLY A 144 7.26 10.49 -27.82
CA GLY A 144 8.42 11.12 -27.19
C GLY A 144 8.84 10.50 -25.85
N TYR A 145 8.22 9.40 -25.41
CA TYR A 145 8.63 8.70 -24.19
C TYR A 145 9.93 7.91 -24.40
N ASN A 146 10.77 7.85 -23.37
CA ASN A 146 11.95 6.99 -23.34
C ASN A 146 11.53 5.57 -22.93
N THR A 147 11.26 4.68 -23.90
CA THR A 147 10.63 3.39 -23.63
C THR A 147 11.61 2.22 -23.61
N TYR A 148 11.38 1.27 -22.69
CA TYR A 148 12.11 0.01 -22.62
C TYR A 148 11.16 -1.18 -22.57
N LEU A 149 11.41 -2.17 -23.42
CA LEU A 149 10.61 -3.38 -23.54
C LEU A 149 11.19 -4.47 -22.62
N ASN A 150 10.56 -4.68 -21.47
CA ASN A 150 10.85 -5.78 -20.54
C ASN A 150 12.35 -6.08 -20.32
N PRO A 151 13.20 -5.07 -20.00
CA PRO A 151 14.64 -5.28 -19.88
C PRO A 151 14.96 -6.28 -18.76
N ARG A 152 15.85 -7.22 -19.04
CA ARG A 152 16.43 -8.11 -18.03
C ARG A 152 17.50 -7.36 -17.23
N LYS A 153 17.86 -7.87 -16.06
CA LYS A 153 18.82 -7.22 -15.16
C LYS A 153 20.14 -6.83 -15.85
N ASN A 154 20.72 -7.75 -16.60
CA ASN A 154 21.96 -7.53 -17.35
C ASN A 154 21.82 -6.54 -18.51
N GLU A 155 20.63 -6.41 -19.09
CA GLU A 155 20.32 -5.43 -20.13
C GLU A 155 20.08 -4.05 -19.52
N THR A 156 19.44 -4.00 -18.36
CA THR A 156 19.23 -2.77 -17.61
C THR A 156 20.55 -2.05 -17.33
N GLU A 157 21.54 -2.77 -16.81
CA GLU A 157 22.84 -2.19 -16.45
C GLU A 157 23.59 -1.60 -17.65
N LYS A 158 23.31 -2.10 -18.86
CA LYS A 158 24.03 -1.71 -20.08
C LYS A 158 23.28 -0.69 -20.94
N TYR A 159 21.95 -0.74 -20.94
CA TYR A 159 21.13 -0.06 -21.96
C TYR A 159 20.00 0.79 -21.39
N VAL A 160 19.60 0.58 -20.13
CA VAL A 160 18.53 1.39 -19.52
C VAL A 160 19.13 2.65 -18.92
N GLU A 161 18.88 3.76 -19.59
CA GLU A 161 19.21 5.10 -19.11
C GLU A 161 17.94 5.76 -18.62
N LEU A 162 17.85 5.98 -17.31
CA LEU A 162 16.73 6.71 -16.74
C LEU A 162 16.82 8.18 -17.16
N LYS A 163 15.77 8.66 -17.81
CA LYS A 163 15.56 10.05 -18.27
C LYS A 163 14.16 10.51 -17.87
N ASN A 164 13.85 11.78 -18.11
CA ASN A 164 12.48 12.26 -18.01
C ASN A 164 11.55 11.41 -18.89
N GLN A 165 10.33 11.17 -18.42
CA GLN A 165 9.32 10.40 -19.16
C GLN A 165 9.78 8.96 -19.52
N THR A 166 10.59 8.32 -18.66
CA THR A 166 10.97 6.92 -18.87
C THR A 166 9.80 5.98 -18.59
N VAL A 167 9.50 5.12 -19.56
CA VAL A 167 8.45 4.10 -19.47
C VAL A 167 9.04 2.70 -19.64
N ILE A 168 8.86 1.83 -18.64
CA ILE A 168 9.25 0.42 -18.72
C ILE A 168 8.01 -0.44 -18.92
N LEU A 169 7.97 -1.17 -20.02
CA LEU A 169 6.89 -2.08 -20.37
C LEU A 169 7.18 -3.47 -19.83
N ARG A 170 6.20 -4.07 -19.14
CA ARG A 170 6.32 -5.41 -18.55
C ARG A 170 5.13 -6.27 -18.98
N PRO A 171 5.32 -7.59 -19.16
CA PRO A 171 4.18 -8.49 -19.33
C PRO A 171 3.35 -8.52 -18.03
N SER A 172 2.03 -8.47 -18.14
CA SER A 172 1.13 -8.70 -17.01
C SER A 172 1.19 -10.17 -16.58
N ILE A 173 1.29 -10.40 -15.27
CA ILE A 173 1.43 -11.75 -14.68
C ILE A 173 0.06 -12.27 -14.19
N SER A 174 -1.02 -11.47 -14.29
CA SER A 174 -2.31 -11.79 -13.70
C SER A 174 -3.49 -11.48 -14.63
N SER A 175 -4.31 -12.51 -14.87
CA SER A 175 -5.64 -12.43 -15.50
C SER A 175 -6.77 -12.07 -14.53
N ARG A 176 -6.44 -11.74 -13.27
CA ARG A 176 -7.41 -11.58 -12.16
C ARG A 176 -7.63 -10.14 -11.72
N GLU A 177 -7.04 -9.17 -12.41
CA GLU A 177 -7.28 -7.75 -12.10
C GLU A 177 -8.68 -7.37 -12.58
N PRO A 178 -9.41 -6.51 -11.84
CA PRO A 178 -10.69 -6.03 -12.31
C PRO A 178 -10.50 -5.31 -13.65
N LYS A 179 -11.18 -5.83 -14.67
CA LYS A 179 -11.33 -5.16 -15.96
C LYS A 179 -11.79 -3.73 -15.70
N ASN A 180 -11.15 -2.75 -16.36
CA ASN A 180 -11.42 -1.30 -16.27
C ASN A 180 -10.70 -0.50 -15.17
N GLN A 181 -9.68 -1.03 -14.49
CA GLN A 181 -8.83 -0.21 -13.61
C GLN A 181 -7.38 -0.14 -14.11
N CYS A 182 -7.10 0.84 -14.97
CA CYS A 182 -5.76 1.03 -15.57
C CYS A 182 -4.70 1.51 -14.57
N PHE A 183 -5.08 1.95 -13.37
CA PHE A 183 -4.16 2.47 -12.36
C PHE A 183 -3.96 1.43 -11.25
N ALA A 184 -2.70 1.10 -10.95
CA ALA A 184 -2.40 0.13 -9.89
C ALA A 184 -2.74 0.67 -8.50
N LYS A 185 -3.21 -0.21 -7.61
CA LYS A 185 -3.37 0.07 -6.18
C LYS A 185 -2.02 0.07 -5.45
N ILE A 186 -1.97 0.67 -4.26
CA ILE A 186 -0.72 0.81 -3.49
C ILE A 186 -0.07 -0.53 -3.18
N GLU A 187 -0.85 -1.56 -2.84
CA GLU A 187 -0.33 -2.89 -2.54
C GLU A 187 0.38 -3.49 -3.76
N LYS A 188 -0.21 -3.32 -4.95
CA LYS A 188 0.40 -3.75 -6.22
C LYS A 188 1.66 -2.95 -6.53
N ILE A 189 1.63 -1.64 -6.33
CA ILE A 189 2.80 -0.77 -6.52
C ILE A 189 3.94 -1.23 -5.63
N LEU A 190 3.70 -1.50 -4.35
CA LEU A 190 4.73 -1.95 -3.41
C LEU A 190 5.31 -3.32 -3.79
N VAL A 191 4.46 -4.29 -4.17
CA VAL A 191 4.94 -5.60 -4.64
C VAL A 191 5.75 -5.47 -5.93
N ASN A 192 5.25 -4.71 -6.91
CA ASN A 192 5.95 -4.47 -8.16
C ASN A 192 7.27 -3.76 -7.92
N LEU A 193 7.30 -2.71 -7.10
CA LEU A 193 8.51 -1.99 -6.75
C LEU A 193 9.56 -2.92 -6.12
N PHE A 194 9.17 -3.78 -5.19
CA PHE A 194 10.08 -4.76 -4.60
C PHE A 194 10.68 -5.71 -5.64
N MET A 195 9.91 -6.08 -6.67
CA MET A 195 10.42 -6.88 -7.78
C MET A 195 11.30 -6.09 -8.74
N GLU A 196 10.93 -4.85 -9.05
CA GLU A 196 11.64 -4.00 -10.01
C GLU A 196 12.95 -3.45 -9.45
N THR A 197 13.05 -3.16 -8.15
CA THR A 197 14.33 -2.82 -7.50
C THR A 197 15.40 -3.90 -7.66
N LYS A 198 15.01 -5.16 -7.90
CA LYS A 198 15.95 -6.27 -8.17
C LYS A 198 16.36 -6.39 -9.65
N LYS A 199 15.61 -5.76 -10.56
CA LYS A 199 15.72 -5.90 -12.02
C LYS A 199 16.17 -4.62 -12.72
N VAL A 200 15.80 -3.47 -12.18
CA VAL A 200 16.05 -2.14 -12.72
C VAL A 200 17.02 -1.42 -11.80
N ASN A 201 18.04 -0.77 -12.38
CA ASN A 201 19.06 -0.06 -11.64
C ASN A 201 18.54 1.34 -11.31
N LEU A 202 17.59 1.41 -10.38
CA LEU A 202 17.07 2.67 -9.88
C LEU A 202 18.20 3.39 -9.15
N ARG A 203 18.56 4.61 -9.60
CA ARG A 203 19.70 5.37 -9.07
C ARG A 203 19.65 5.59 -7.55
N ASP A 204 18.46 5.52 -6.96
CA ASP A 204 18.20 5.70 -5.53
C ASP A 204 17.72 4.42 -4.82
N ILE A 205 18.21 3.23 -5.22
CA ILE A 205 17.74 1.93 -4.72
C ILE A 205 17.66 1.84 -3.18
N GLY A 206 18.56 2.50 -2.46
CA GLY A 206 18.55 2.57 -0.99
C GLY A 206 17.30 3.24 -0.43
N GLU A 207 16.77 4.28 -1.09
CA GLU A 207 15.52 4.93 -0.69
C GLU A 207 14.33 4.00 -0.91
N TYR A 208 14.32 3.26 -2.02
CA TYR A 208 13.27 2.26 -2.28
C TYR A 208 13.33 1.08 -1.30
N GLN A 209 14.52 0.63 -0.88
CA GLN A 209 14.67 -0.43 0.13
C GLN A 209 14.23 0.03 1.52
N LYS A 210 14.45 1.30 1.86
CA LYS A 210 13.97 1.89 3.12
C LYS A 210 12.45 1.88 3.23
N ILE A 211 11.69 2.01 2.13
CA ILE A 211 10.22 1.88 2.16
C ILE A 211 9.79 0.55 2.80
N PHE A 212 10.53 -0.53 2.56
CA PHE A 212 10.22 -1.86 3.11
C PHE A 212 10.89 -2.16 4.45
N SER A 213 11.87 -1.35 4.85
CA SER A 213 12.70 -1.58 6.05
C SER A 213 12.34 -0.63 7.20
N THR A 214 11.52 0.39 6.94
CA THR A 214 11.12 1.36 7.95
C THR A 214 10.12 0.71 8.92
N ASN A 215 10.62 0.26 10.08
CA ASN A 215 9.85 -0.18 11.25
C ASN A 215 9.07 0.98 11.93
N ASN A 216 8.63 2.01 11.21
CA ASN A 216 7.84 3.12 11.75
C ASN A 216 6.49 3.22 11.03
N LEU A 217 5.67 2.18 11.19
CA LEU A 217 4.21 2.26 11.05
C LEU A 217 3.55 1.78 12.34
#